data_AF-A0A2L0PPH5-F1
#
_entry.id   AF-A0A2L0PPH5-F1
#
_cell.length_a   1.000
_cell.length_b   1.000
_cell.length_c   1.000
_cell.angle_alpha   90.00
_cell.angle_beta   90.00
_cell.angle_gamma   90.00
#
_symmetry.space_group_name_H-M   'P 1'
#
loop_
_entity.id
_entity.type
_entity.pdbx_description
1 polymer ?
#
loop_
_entity_poly.entity_id
_entity_poly.type
_entity_poly.pdbx_seq_one_letter_code
_entity_poly.pdbx_strand_id
1 'polypeptide(L)'
;MVLKLVWLKAKDIGVDSITVGETKITSAGGNLQVGQGTIAAGVTDGIGLGKDYAINAKNSLALGNGSVADTPIGTASTTIRGDTYNFAGAKPVGTVSVGSKDNERTITNVAAGQLNASSTDAVNGSQLYATNQALEKISNGGAGVVQYADPSKPTTPNGGTPTNTATLVGKDADKPVTLTNVAAGKNGTDAVNVSQLKEVEGKIGEVGDRANAGAASAMATAMLPQAFDSGSSMLGVAAADFDGEQGYAIGYSSVSEGGKWVVRAAGTANSQEKFGVGAGIGYRWG
;
A
#
# COMPACT_ATOMS: atom_id res chain seq x y z
N MET A 1 27.19 41.80 68.90
CA MET A 1 26.90 41.20 67.59
C MET A 1 28.04 40.23 67.29
N VAL A 2 27.84 38.94 67.57
CA VAL A 2 28.91 37.94 67.41
C VAL A 2 28.95 37.54 65.94
N LEU A 3 30.03 37.91 65.25
CA LEU A 3 30.29 37.52 63.87
C LEU A 3 30.61 36.02 63.86
N LYS A 4 29.62 35.18 63.50
CA LYS A 4 29.81 33.74 63.34
C LYS A 4 30.52 33.52 62.00
N LEU A 5 31.85 33.46 62.04
CA LEU A 5 32.68 33.13 60.89
C LEU A 5 32.48 31.64 60.56
N VAL A 6 31.78 31.34 59.47
CA VAL A 6 31.62 29.97 58.97
C VAL A 6 32.87 29.65 58.14
N TRP A 7 33.73 28.76 58.64
CA TRP A 7 34.91 28.30 57.91
C TRP A 7 34.50 27.32 56.80
N LEU A 8 34.86 27.62 55.55
CA LEU A 8 34.82 26.65 54.47
C LEU A 8 35.96 25.64 54.68
N LYS A 9 35.65 24.34 54.83
CA LYS A 9 36.66 23.28 54.86
C LYS A 9 37.03 22.90 53.42
N ALA A 10 38.03 23.55 52.84
CA ALA A 10 38.66 23.07 51.60
C ALA A 10 39.74 22.03 51.96
N LYS A 11 39.62 20.80 51.46
CA LYS A 11 40.61 19.73 51.63
C LYS A 11 41.13 19.34 50.25
N ASP A 12 42.45 19.45 50.07
CA ASP A 12 43.26 19.08 48.89
C ASP A 12 42.50 19.06 47.56
N ILE A 13 42.34 20.27 47.02
CA ILE A 13 41.81 20.50 45.68
C ILE A 13 42.97 20.40 44.67
N GLY A 14 42.78 19.73 43.54
CA GLY A 14 43.71 19.84 42.41
C GLY A 14 43.89 21.32 42.01
N VAL A 15 45.00 21.66 41.34
CA VAL A 15 45.27 23.04 40.88
C VAL A 15 44.07 23.64 40.15
N ASP A 16 43.78 24.92 40.37
CA ASP A 16 42.68 25.65 39.71
C ASP A 16 41.27 25.03 39.85
N SER A 17 40.98 24.39 40.99
CA SER A 17 39.65 23.82 41.27
C SER A 17 38.87 24.63 42.31
N ILE A 18 37.54 24.58 42.25
CA ILE A 18 36.63 25.20 43.22
C ILE A 18 35.79 24.10 43.90
N THR A 19 35.64 24.19 45.22
CA THR A 19 34.81 23.26 45.98
C THR A 19 33.99 23.99 47.02
N VAL A 20 32.68 23.76 47.00
CA VAL A 20 31.71 24.31 47.94
C VAL A 20 30.90 23.15 48.52
N GLY A 21 31.19 22.77 49.77
CA GLY A 21 30.52 21.66 50.47
C GLY A 21 31.50 20.63 51.04
N GLU A 22 31.02 19.71 51.88
CA GLU A 22 31.85 18.63 52.44
C GLU A 22 32.03 17.52 51.39
N THR A 23 33.09 17.61 50.59
CA THR A 23 33.35 16.67 49.49
C THR A 23 34.65 15.89 49.69
N LYS A 24 34.65 14.61 49.31
CA LYS A 24 35.83 13.75 49.22
C LYS A 24 36.44 13.92 47.82
N ILE A 25 37.49 14.73 47.72
CA ILE A 25 38.12 15.06 46.42
C ILE A 25 39.38 14.23 46.22
N THR A 26 39.46 13.58 45.07
CA THR A 26 40.65 12.89 44.55
C THR A 26 40.89 13.31 43.09
N SER A 27 40.79 14.61 42.76
CA SER A 27 40.73 15.07 41.38
C SER A 27 42.01 15.76 40.89
N ALA A 28 42.22 15.71 39.56
CA ALA A 28 43.18 16.56 38.87
C ALA A 28 42.67 18.01 38.80
N GLY A 29 43.41 18.92 38.16
CA GLY A 29 43.06 20.35 38.14
C GLY A 29 41.82 20.73 37.31
N GLY A 30 41.31 21.95 37.50
CA GLY A 30 40.25 22.56 36.67
C GLY A 30 38.81 22.18 37.00
N ASN A 31 38.52 21.59 38.16
CA ASN A 31 37.18 21.07 38.48
C ASN A 31 36.32 22.06 39.29
N LEU A 32 35.01 22.07 39.08
CA LEU A 32 34.02 22.80 39.91
C LEU A 32 33.09 21.81 40.63
N GLN A 33 33.07 21.86 41.96
CA GLN A 33 32.24 21.00 42.79
C GLN A 33 31.36 21.84 43.72
N VAL A 34 30.04 21.65 43.63
CA VAL A 34 29.06 22.26 44.53
C VAL A 34 28.17 21.17 45.11
N GLY A 35 28.18 21.04 46.43
CA GLY A 35 27.49 19.99 47.17
C GLY A 35 28.44 18.88 47.61
N GLN A 36 27.97 17.63 47.56
CA GLN A 36 28.73 16.45 47.97
C GLN A 36 28.72 15.46 46.82
N GLY A 37 29.86 15.17 46.21
CA GLY A 37 29.91 14.21 45.10
C GLY A 37 31.28 13.59 44.96
N THR A 38 31.51 12.96 43.81
CA THR A 38 32.79 12.36 43.46
C THR A 38 33.22 12.80 42.08
N ILE A 39 34.49 13.16 41.95
CA ILE A 39 35.17 13.29 40.67
C ILE A 39 36.29 12.26 40.65
N ALA A 40 36.27 11.38 39.65
CA ALA A 40 37.23 10.31 39.53
C ALA A 40 38.66 10.86 39.36
N ALA A 41 39.65 10.08 39.81
CA ALA A 41 41.05 10.47 39.70
C ALA A 41 41.46 10.68 38.24
N GLY A 42 42.18 11.76 37.95
CA GLY A 42 42.63 12.11 36.61
C GLY A 42 41.58 12.80 35.72
N VAL A 43 40.34 12.97 36.19
CA VAL A 43 39.33 13.80 35.52
C VAL A 43 39.66 15.28 35.74
N THR A 44 39.75 16.03 34.64
CA THR A 44 39.91 17.48 34.59
C THR A 44 38.65 18.10 33.99
N ASP A 45 38.41 19.38 34.29
CA ASP A 45 37.34 20.18 33.68
C ASP A 45 35.93 19.60 33.91
N GLY A 46 35.77 18.88 35.02
CA GLY A 46 34.51 18.32 35.48
C GLY A 46 33.73 19.31 36.33
N ILE A 47 32.42 19.40 36.09
CA ILE A 47 31.50 20.24 36.86
C ILE A 47 30.46 19.37 37.54
N GLY A 48 30.35 19.45 38.87
CA GLY A 48 29.44 18.66 39.67
C GLY A 48 28.56 19.53 40.54
N LEU A 49 27.24 19.39 40.40
CA LEU A 49 26.25 20.21 41.11
C LEU A 49 25.20 19.31 41.79
N GLY A 50 25.22 19.22 43.11
CA GLY A 50 24.24 18.47 43.91
C GLY A 50 24.87 17.55 44.94
N LYS A 51 24.08 16.60 45.47
CA LYS A 51 24.57 15.50 46.32
C LYS A 51 24.67 14.18 45.56
N ASP A 52 25.60 13.32 45.95
CA ASP A 52 25.82 11.97 45.42
C ASP A 52 26.07 11.90 43.90
N TYR A 53 26.45 13.00 43.25
CA TYR A 53 26.83 12.96 41.84
C TYR A 53 28.19 12.27 41.66
N ALA A 54 28.45 11.76 40.45
CA ALA A 54 29.75 11.24 40.05
C ALA A 54 30.16 11.78 38.67
N ILE A 55 31.43 12.16 38.51
CA ILE A 55 32.02 12.55 37.23
C ILE A 55 33.18 11.62 36.93
N ASN A 56 33.02 10.81 35.89
CA ASN A 56 33.97 9.78 35.47
C ASN A 56 34.67 10.13 34.14
N ALA A 57 34.28 11.23 33.50
CA ALA A 57 34.84 11.69 32.23
C ALA A 57 35.27 13.16 32.28
N LYS A 58 36.32 13.50 31.52
CA LYS A 58 36.80 14.89 31.36
C LYS A 58 35.75 15.76 30.66
N ASN A 59 35.86 17.08 30.82
CA ASN A 59 35.00 18.08 30.15
C ASN A 59 33.49 17.82 30.32
N SER A 60 33.08 17.23 31.45
CA SER A 60 31.72 16.71 31.62
C SER A 60 31.04 17.30 32.85
N LEU A 61 29.71 17.42 32.79
CA LEU A 61 28.88 18.00 33.82
C LEU A 61 27.94 16.93 34.39
N ALA A 62 27.95 16.74 35.71
CA ALA A 62 26.90 16.02 36.42
C ALA A 62 25.99 17.04 37.13
N LEU A 63 24.77 17.20 36.63
CA LEU A 63 23.79 18.17 37.10
C LEU A 63 22.67 17.48 37.88
N GLY A 64 22.58 17.78 39.17
CA GLY A 64 21.55 17.29 40.07
C GLY A 64 22.00 16.11 40.93
N ASN A 65 21.16 15.79 41.92
CA ASN A 65 21.47 14.78 42.91
C ASN A 65 21.55 13.37 42.30
N GLY A 66 22.61 12.62 42.56
CA GLY A 66 22.79 11.27 42.04
C GLY A 66 23.14 11.19 40.55
N SER A 67 23.36 12.32 39.87
CA SER A 67 23.69 12.32 38.45
C SER A 67 25.09 11.76 38.19
N VAL A 68 25.25 10.96 37.14
CA VAL A 68 26.53 10.31 36.79
C VAL A 68 26.93 10.72 35.38
N ALA A 69 28.06 11.42 35.25
CA ALA A 69 28.64 11.82 33.98
C ALA A 69 29.76 10.85 33.58
N ASP A 70 29.40 9.85 32.78
CA ASP A 70 30.32 8.84 32.24
C ASP A 70 30.96 9.27 30.91
N THR A 71 31.84 8.41 30.38
CA THR A 71 32.48 8.65 29.08
C THR A 71 31.41 8.78 27.98
N PRO A 72 31.38 9.89 27.22
CA PRO A 72 30.41 10.09 26.18
C PRO A 72 30.50 9.02 25.09
N ILE A 73 29.36 8.47 24.68
CA ILE A 73 29.28 7.53 23.55
C ILE A 73 28.93 8.34 22.30
N GLY A 74 29.83 8.36 21.33
CA GLY A 74 29.59 8.98 20.02
C GLY A 74 28.75 8.09 19.12
N THR A 75 27.67 8.63 18.57
CA THR A 75 26.79 7.94 17.62
C THR A 75 26.95 8.57 16.24
N ALA A 76 27.61 7.87 15.32
CA ALA A 76 27.93 8.43 14.01
C ALA A 76 26.78 8.32 13.00
N SER A 77 25.97 7.27 13.11
CA SER A 77 24.91 6.99 12.15
C SER A 77 23.90 5.97 12.69
N THR A 78 22.84 5.75 11.93
CA THR A 78 21.94 4.60 12.03
C THR A 78 21.61 4.06 10.65
N THR A 79 21.15 2.81 10.55
CA THR A 79 20.69 2.22 9.29
C THR A 79 19.20 1.93 9.39
N ILE A 80 18.41 2.49 8.49
CA ILE A 80 16.96 2.27 8.40
C ILE A 80 16.67 1.72 7.01
N ARG A 81 16.09 0.52 6.95
CA ARG A 81 15.73 -0.15 5.67
C ARG A 81 16.89 -0.30 4.67
N GLY A 82 18.12 -0.40 5.17
CA GLY A 82 19.33 -0.54 4.34
C GLY A 82 20.01 0.78 4.00
N ASP A 83 19.34 1.92 4.22
CA ASP A 83 19.93 3.24 4.02
C ASP A 83 20.63 3.73 5.27
N THR A 84 21.84 4.27 5.11
CA THR A 84 22.64 4.83 6.20
C THR A 84 22.35 6.32 6.37
N TYR A 85 21.96 6.70 7.59
CA TYR A 85 21.70 8.08 7.98
C TYR A 85 22.80 8.54 8.93
N ASN A 86 23.66 9.44 8.44
CA ASN A 86 24.75 10.00 9.24
C ASN A 86 24.23 11.13 10.14
N PHE A 87 24.76 11.20 11.35
CA PHE A 87 24.42 12.25 12.32
C PHE A 87 25.54 13.28 12.43
N ALA A 88 25.15 14.56 12.58
CA ALA A 88 26.07 15.60 13.03
C ALA A 88 26.48 15.34 14.49
N GLY A 89 27.65 15.85 14.90
CA GLY A 89 28.10 15.74 16.29
C GLY A 89 28.55 14.34 16.73
N ALA A 90 28.89 13.45 15.79
CA ALA A 90 29.28 12.05 16.05
C ALA A 90 30.43 11.83 17.07
N LYS A 91 31.18 12.88 17.42
CA LYS A 91 32.33 12.84 18.34
C LYS A 91 32.13 13.84 19.48
N PRO A 92 31.37 13.48 20.53
CA PRO A 92 31.21 14.32 21.71
C PRO A 92 32.54 14.55 22.43
N VAL A 93 32.77 15.79 22.89
CA VAL A 93 33.98 16.19 23.65
C VAL A 93 33.84 16.01 25.16
N GLY A 94 32.61 15.77 25.61
CA GLY A 94 32.15 15.69 27.00
C GLY A 94 30.66 15.39 27.02
N THR A 95 30.08 15.18 28.21
CA THR A 95 28.64 14.96 28.38
C THR A 95 28.06 15.85 29.47
N VAL A 96 26.81 16.25 29.30
CA VAL A 96 25.99 16.82 30.37
C VAL A 96 25.02 15.74 30.82
N SER A 97 25.29 15.18 31.99
CA SER A 97 24.41 14.21 32.62
C SER A 97 23.42 14.90 33.55
N VAL A 98 22.13 14.69 33.30
CA VAL A 98 21.03 15.19 34.13
C VAL A 98 20.43 14.10 35.02
N GLY A 99 21.07 12.94 35.13
CA GLY A 99 20.57 11.81 35.91
C GLY A 99 21.56 10.66 35.96
N SER A 100 21.08 9.49 36.33
CA SER A 100 21.85 8.24 36.23
C SER A 100 20.95 7.16 35.63
N LYS A 101 21.53 6.00 35.35
CA LYS A 101 20.74 4.82 35.00
C LYS A 101 19.61 4.62 36.02
N ASP A 102 18.39 4.46 35.51
CA ASP A 102 17.16 4.24 36.26
C ASP A 102 16.75 5.41 37.19
N ASN A 103 17.39 6.59 37.04
CA ASN A 103 17.09 7.84 37.74
C ASN A 103 17.17 9.03 36.77
N GLU A 104 16.44 8.91 35.66
CA GLU A 104 16.39 9.91 34.61
C GLU A 104 15.55 11.13 35.03
N ARG A 105 15.84 12.28 34.40
CA ARG A 105 15.06 13.50 34.57
C ARG A 105 14.47 13.94 33.24
N THR A 106 13.32 14.60 33.31
CA THR A 106 12.79 15.33 32.17
C THR A 106 13.59 16.61 31.94
N ILE A 107 13.76 16.99 30.67
CA ILE A 107 14.27 18.30 30.27
C ILE A 107 13.07 19.07 29.71
N THR A 108 12.63 20.10 30.41
CA THR A 108 11.41 20.85 30.08
C THR A 108 11.74 22.24 29.52
N ASN A 109 10.76 22.85 28.85
CA ASN A 109 10.89 24.17 28.22
C ASN A 109 11.96 24.23 27.10
N VAL A 110 12.10 23.12 26.36
CA VAL A 110 12.98 23.03 25.18
C VAL A 110 12.26 23.63 23.97
N ALA A 111 12.76 24.76 23.47
CA ALA A 111 12.30 25.34 22.20
C ALA A 111 12.54 24.36 21.03
N ALA A 112 11.83 24.53 19.92
CA ALA A 112 12.00 23.65 18.77
C ALA A 112 13.42 23.79 18.19
N GLY A 113 14.15 22.68 18.10
CA GLY A 113 15.48 22.64 17.50
C GLY A 113 15.41 22.72 15.98
N GLN A 114 16.52 23.09 15.33
CA GLN A 114 16.57 23.08 13.87
C GLN A 114 16.53 21.65 13.31
N LEU A 115 15.78 21.42 12.23
CA LEU A 115 15.67 20.13 11.55
C LEU A 115 16.40 20.17 10.21
N ASN A 116 17.72 19.97 10.23
CA ASN A 116 18.57 19.89 9.05
C ASN A 116 19.76 18.95 9.29
N ALA A 117 20.48 18.55 8.23
CA ALA A 117 21.53 17.54 8.28
C ALA A 117 22.73 17.89 9.18
N SER A 118 22.96 19.18 9.44
CA SER A 118 24.06 19.67 10.28
C SER A 118 23.63 20.00 11.72
N SER A 119 22.35 19.86 12.06
CA SER A 119 21.82 20.27 13.36
C SER A 119 22.36 19.41 14.50
N THR A 120 22.75 20.07 15.59
CA THR A 120 23.09 19.45 16.87
C THR A 120 22.17 19.95 17.99
N ASP A 121 21.02 20.52 17.64
CA ASP A 121 20.03 21.04 18.58
C ASP A 121 19.20 19.89 19.17
N ALA A 122 18.78 20.03 20.43
CA ALA A 122 17.81 19.11 21.02
C ALA A 122 16.44 19.26 20.33
N VAL A 123 15.80 18.14 20.03
CA VAL A 123 14.42 18.11 19.51
C VAL A 123 13.42 18.03 20.66
N ASN A 124 12.29 18.73 20.53
CA ASN A 124 11.21 18.66 21.51
C ASN A 124 10.06 17.75 21.05
N GLY A 125 9.13 17.46 21.96
CA GLY A 125 8.01 16.54 21.69
C GLY A 125 7.08 16.97 20.57
N SER A 126 6.94 18.28 20.31
CA SER A 126 6.06 18.78 19.24
C SER A 126 6.59 18.45 17.84
N GLN A 127 7.92 18.43 17.68
CA GLN A 127 8.57 18.06 16.42
C GLN A 127 8.42 16.57 16.12
N LEU A 128 8.57 15.72 17.14
CA LEU A 128 8.31 14.28 17.02
C LEU A 128 6.83 14.02 16.73
N TYR A 129 5.92 14.72 17.40
CA TYR A 129 4.48 14.61 17.18
C TYR A 129 4.06 14.99 15.75
N ALA A 130 4.61 16.08 15.20
CA ALA A 130 4.36 16.47 13.81
C ALA A 130 4.80 15.39 12.81
N THR A 131 5.94 14.75 13.06
CA THR A 131 6.43 13.62 12.24
C THR A 131 5.50 12.42 12.35
N ASN A 132 5.05 12.07 13.56
CA ASN A 132 4.12 10.95 13.79
C ASN A 132 2.77 11.17 13.10
N GLN A 133 2.23 12.39 13.13
CA GLN A 133 1.00 12.72 12.39
C GLN A 133 1.16 12.54 10.87
N ALA A 134 2.34 12.86 10.31
CA ALA A 134 2.61 12.63 8.90
C ALA A 134 2.68 11.12 8.58
N LEU A 135 3.25 10.31 9.46
CA LEU A 135 3.30 8.85 9.32
C LEU A 135 1.91 8.20 9.41
N GLU A 136 1.05 8.66 10.32
CA GLU A 136 -0.33 8.18 10.45
C GLU A 136 -1.15 8.42 9.18
N LYS A 137 -0.96 9.58 8.52
CA LYS A 137 -1.60 9.86 7.22
C LYS A 137 -1.20 8.87 6.13
N ILE A 138 0.06 8.42 6.13
CA ILE A 138 0.52 7.37 5.21
C ILE A 138 -0.13 6.04 5.56
N SER A 139 -0.14 5.67 6.85
CA SER A 139 -0.71 4.40 7.32
C SER A 139 -2.20 4.28 7.02
N ASN A 140 -2.94 5.38 7.07
CA ASN A 140 -4.38 5.39 6.84
C ASN A 140 -4.75 5.61 5.36
N GLY A 141 -3.82 5.48 4.41
CA GLY A 141 -4.13 5.63 2.98
C GLY A 141 -4.46 7.05 2.55
N GLY A 142 -4.17 8.05 3.38
CA GLY A 142 -4.25 9.48 3.02
C GLY A 142 -3.07 9.95 2.15
N ALA A 143 -2.03 9.11 1.99
CA ALA A 143 -0.89 9.33 1.12
C ALA A 143 -0.45 8.01 0.47
N GLY A 144 -0.52 7.91 -0.87
CA GLY A 144 -0.22 6.71 -1.65
C GLY A 144 -0.97 6.64 -2.99
N VAL A 145 -0.73 5.61 -3.80
CA VAL A 145 -1.44 5.40 -5.09
C VAL A 145 -2.82 4.75 -4.92
N VAL A 146 -3.03 4.00 -3.83
CA VAL A 146 -4.33 3.47 -3.44
C VAL A 146 -4.82 4.30 -2.26
N GLN A 147 -5.90 5.03 -2.48
CA GLN A 147 -6.51 5.91 -1.48
C GLN A 147 -7.99 5.55 -1.33
N TYR A 148 -8.53 5.74 -0.13
CA TYR A 148 -9.98 5.67 0.09
C TYR A 148 -10.66 6.89 -0.52
N ALA A 149 -11.69 6.66 -1.34
CA ALA A 149 -12.35 7.74 -2.06
C ALA A 149 -13.29 8.54 -1.14
N ASP A 150 -13.25 9.87 -1.23
CA ASP A 150 -14.38 10.70 -0.77
C ASP A 150 -15.56 10.48 -1.74
N PRO A 151 -16.74 10.01 -1.27
CA PRO A 151 -17.89 9.75 -2.14
C PRO A 151 -18.37 10.98 -2.92
N SER A 152 -18.15 12.18 -2.38
CA SER A 152 -18.54 13.45 -3.00
C SER A 152 -17.48 13.99 -3.97
N LYS A 153 -16.22 13.58 -3.81
CA LYS A 153 -15.07 14.04 -4.58
C LYS A 153 -14.11 12.86 -4.83
N PRO A 154 -14.39 12.02 -5.84
CA PRO A 154 -13.71 10.74 -6.02
C PRO A 154 -12.19 10.85 -6.21
N THR A 155 -11.67 12.01 -6.60
CA THR A 155 -10.24 12.27 -6.79
C THR A 155 -9.52 12.72 -5.52
N THR A 156 -10.23 12.91 -4.41
CA THR A 156 -9.64 13.33 -3.14
C THR A 156 -9.71 12.20 -2.10
N PRO A 157 -8.59 11.90 -1.39
CA PRO A 157 -8.61 10.94 -0.30
C PRO A 157 -9.50 11.43 0.83
N ASN A 158 -10.32 10.54 1.39
CA ASN A 158 -11.23 10.87 2.50
C ASN A 158 -10.54 10.91 3.89
N GLY A 159 -9.20 11.01 3.92
CA GLY A 159 -8.41 11.06 5.15
C GLY A 159 -8.28 9.73 5.90
N GLY A 160 -8.57 8.59 5.26
CA GLY A 160 -8.37 7.28 5.88
C GLY A 160 -9.58 6.69 6.58
N THR A 161 -10.76 7.22 6.30
CA THR A 161 -12.02 6.63 6.75
C THR A 161 -12.31 5.41 5.88
N PRO A 162 -12.61 4.23 6.44
CA PRO A 162 -12.97 3.06 5.64
C PRO A 162 -14.14 3.35 4.70
N THR A 163 -14.01 2.98 3.43
CA THR A 163 -15.06 3.11 2.41
C THR A 163 -15.17 1.85 1.56
N ASN A 164 -16.31 1.72 0.88
CA ASN A 164 -16.54 0.68 -0.11
C ASN A 164 -15.90 1.00 -1.49
N THR A 165 -15.06 2.03 -1.55
CA THR A 165 -14.49 2.57 -2.79
C THR A 165 -13.03 2.95 -2.61
N ALA A 166 -12.17 2.44 -3.50
CA ALA A 166 -10.78 2.84 -3.63
C ALA A 166 -10.60 3.64 -4.93
N THR A 167 -9.93 4.78 -4.86
CA THR A 167 -9.54 5.58 -6.03
C THR A 167 -8.06 5.39 -6.31
N LEU A 168 -7.74 5.14 -7.59
CA LEU A 168 -6.38 5.21 -8.11
C LEU A 168 -6.12 6.62 -8.65
N VAL A 169 -5.22 7.37 -8.00
CA VAL A 169 -4.89 8.74 -8.39
C VAL A 169 -3.70 8.72 -9.35
N GLY A 170 -3.95 9.10 -10.60
CA GLY A 170 -2.90 9.24 -11.62
C GLY A 170 -1.97 10.42 -11.33
N LYS A 171 -0.78 10.42 -11.94
CA LYS A 171 0.15 11.55 -11.86
C LYS A 171 -0.49 12.85 -12.36
N ASP A 172 -1.26 12.75 -13.43
CA ASP A 172 -2.00 13.86 -14.03
C ASP A 172 -3.49 13.70 -13.69
N ALA A 173 -4.16 14.79 -13.33
CA ALA A 173 -5.54 14.77 -12.80
C ALA A 173 -6.55 14.06 -13.71
N ASP A 174 -6.34 14.10 -15.03
CA ASP A 174 -7.25 13.53 -16.03
C ASP A 174 -6.73 12.23 -16.68
N LYS A 175 -5.66 11.64 -16.14
CA LYS A 175 -5.08 10.41 -16.67
C LYS A 175 -5.33 9.25 -15.71
N PRO A 176 -6.07 8.21 -16.13
CA PRO A 176 -6.31 7.04 -15.30
C PRO A 176 -5.03 6.22 -15.10
N VAL A 177 -4.99 5.47 -14.00
CA VAL A 177 -3.91 4.53 -13.71
C VAL A 177 -4.16 3.22 -14.43
N THR A 178 -3.18 2.72 -15.20
CA THR A 178 -3.22 1.37 -15.74
C THR A 178 -2.89 0.36 -14.65
N LEU A 179 -3.76 -0.64 -14.45
CA LEU A 179 -3.51 -1.72 -13.52
C LEU A 179 -2.93 -2.92 -14.28
N THR A 180 -1.64 -3.20 -14.06
CA THR A 180 -0.89 -4.27 -14.74
C THR A 180 -0.54 -5.40 -13.77
N ASN A 181 -0.10 -6.54 -14.31
CA ASN A 181 0.20 -7.75 -13.54
C ASN A 181 -0.99 -8.27 -12.71
N VAL A 182 -2.20 -8.09 -13.23
CA VAL A 182 -3.44 -8.62 -12.65
C VAL A 182 -3.57 -10.09 -13.04
N ALA A 183 -3.42 -10.99 -12.07
CA ALA A 183 -3.68 -12.42 -12.26
C ALA A 183 -5.16 -12.65 -12.63
N ALA A 184 -5.46 -13.79 -13.26
CA ALA A 184 -6.84 -14.14 -13.58
C ALA A 184 -7.66 -14.30 -12.29
N GLY A 185 -8.83 -13.66 -12.24
CA GLY A 185 -9.75 -13.75 -11.11
C GLY A 185 -10.30 -15.17 -10.95
N LYS A 186 -10.40 -15.65 -9.71
CA LYS A 186 -10.87 -17.00 -9.36
C LYS A 186 -12.17 -16.97 -8.56
N ASN A 187 -12.34 -15.98 -7.69
CA ASN A 187 -13.53 -15.79 -6.86
C ASN A 187 -14.48 -14.77 -7.48
N GLY A 188 -15.74 -14.77 -7.02
CA GLY A 188 -16.78 -13.86 -7.54
C GLY A 188 -16.54 -12.36 -7.28
N THR A 189 -15.57 -12.02 -6.42
CA THR A 189 -15.19 -10.64 -6.09
C THR A 189 -13.80 -10.27 -6.59
N ASP A 190 -13.13 -11.16 -7.34
CA ASP A 190 -11.82 -10.86 -7.90
C ASP A 190 -11.98 -9.96 -9.13
N ALA A 191 -11.00 -9.09 -9.35
CA ALA A 191 -10.90 -8.34 -10.60
C ALA A 191 -10.63 -9.31 -11.77
N VAL A 192 -11.24 -9.02 -12.92
CA VAL A 192 -11.03 -9.76 -14.17
C VAL A 192 -9.89 -9.12 -14.95
N ASN A 193 -8.99 -9.92 -15.50
CA ASN A 193 -7.92 -9.42 -16.35
C ASN A 193 -8.30 -9.46 -17.85
N VAL A 194 -7.51 -8.80 -18.70
CA VAL A 194 -7.81 -8.67 -20.13
C VAL A 194 -7.80 -10.02 -20.86
N SER A 195 -7.02 -10.99 -20.40
CA SER A 195 -7.01 -12.34 -21.00
C SER A 195 -8.34 -13.06 -20.81
N GLN A 196 -8.94 -12.98 -19.62
CA GLN A 196 -10.27 -13.55 -19.36
C GLN A 196 -11.35 -12.86 -20.21
N LEU A 197 -11.26 -11.53 -20.39
CA LEU A 197 -12.20 -10.80 -21.24
C LEU A 197 -12.10 -11.23 -22.71
N LYS A 198 -10.88 -11.43 -23.23
CA LYS A 198 -10.65 -11.91 -24.61
C LYS A 198 -11.17 -13.32 -24.85
N GLU A 199 -11.14 -14.19 -23.84
CA GLU A 199 -11.74 -15.53 -23.94
C GLU A 199 -13.27 -15.45 -24.13
N VAL A 200 -13.91 -14.53 -23.40
CA VAL A 200 -15.35 -14.28 -23.54
C VAL A 200 -15.67 -13.66 -24.91
N GLU A 201 -14.87 -12.69 -25.36
CA GLU A 201 -15.01 -12.07 -26.68
C GLU A 201 -14.96 -13.12 -27.80
N GLY A 202 -14.02 -14.07 -27.75
CA GLY A 202 -13.93 -15.17 -28.71
C GLY A 202 -15.17 -16.08 -28.70
N LYS A 203 -15.67 -16.45 -27.52
CA LYS A 203 -16.90 -17.26 -27.38
C LYS A 203 -18.13 -16.55 -27.94
N ILE A 204 -18.22 -15.23 -27.79
CA ILE A 204 -19.33 -14.44 -28.35
C ILE A 204 -19.26 -14.44 -29.87
N GLY A 205 -18.07 -14.31 -30.45
CA GLY A 205 -17.86 -14.46 -31.90
C GLY A 205 -18.38 -15.81 -32.42
N GLU A 206 -17.96 -16.91 -31.80
CA GLU A 206 -18.43 -18.25 -32.17
C GLU A 206 -19.96 -18.42 -32.07
N VAL A 207 -20.59 -17.80 -31.07
CA VAL A 207 -22.05 -17.83 -30.94
C VAL A 207 -22.71 -17.04 -32.07
N GLY A 208 -22.15 -15.90 -32.46
CA GLY A 208 -22.59 -15.10 -33.60
C GLY A 208 -22.56 -15.90 -34.89
N ASP A 209 -21.41 -16.50 -35.21
CA ASP A 209 -21.21 -17.30 -36.41
C ASP A 209 -22.18 -18.50 -36.45
N ARG A 210 -22.34 -19.21 -35.33
CA ARG A 210 -23.30 -20.32 -35.22
C ARG A 210 -24.75 -19.87 -35.41
N ALA A 211 -25.12 -18.69 -34.93
CA ALA A 211 -26.46 -18.14 -35.11
C ALA A 211 -26.73 -17.78 -36.58
N ASN A 212 -25.77 -17.09 -37.21
CA ASN A 212 -25.83 -16.73 -38.63
C ASN A 212 -25.93 -17.98 -39.52
N ALA A 213 -25.10 -18.99 -39.26
CA ALA A 213 -25.16 -20.28 -39.96
C ALA A 213 -26.49 -21.02 -39.75
N GLY A 214 -27.08 -20.92 -38.56
CA GLY A 214 -28.42 -21.44 -38.28
C GLY A 214 -29.51 -20.71 -39.09
N ALA A 215 -29.43 -19.39 -39.20
CA ALA A 215 -30.33 -18.60 -40.03
C ALA A 215 -30.18 -18.95 -41.51
N ALA A 216 -28.95 -19.11 -42.00
CA ALA A 216 -28.69 -19.58 -43.36
C ALA A 216 -29.31 -20.97 -43.61
N SER A 217 -29.21 -21.92 -42.67
CA SER A 217 -29.89 -23.22 -42.79
C SER A 217 -31.41 -23.08 -42.88
N ALA A 218 -32.01 -22.19 -42.09
CA ALA A 218 -33.45 -21.94 -42.12
C ALA A 218 -33.88 -21.34 -43.46
N MET A 219 -33.12 -20.38 -44.00
CA MET A 219 -33.37 -19.81 -45.33
C MET A 219 -33.23 -20.87 -46.43
N ALA A 220 -32.19 -21.70 -46.39
CA ALA A 220 -32.02 -22.82 -47.33
C ALA A 220 -33.22 -23.77 -47.27
N THR A 221 -33.71 -24.10 -46.07
CA THR A 221 -34.91 -24.94 -45.88
C THR A 221 -36.16 -24.29 -46.47
N ALA A 222 -36.33 -22.99 -46.26
CA ALA A 222 -37.48 -22.25 -46.78
C ALA A 222 -37.51 -22.20 -48.31
N MET A 223 -36.35 -22.26 -48.97
CA MET A 223 -36.23 -22.30 -50.42
C MET A 223 -36.40 -23.70 -51.02
N LEU A 224 -36.59 -24.76 -50.22
CA LEU A 224 -36.80 -26.11 -50.75
C LEU A 224 -38.09 -26.17 -51.58
N PRO A 225 -38.03 -26.72 -52.81
CA PRO A 225 -39.22 -26.98 -53.62
C PRO A 225 -40.20 -27.96 -52.96
N GLN A 226 -41.46 -27.92 -53.38
CA GLN A 226 -42.54 -28.78 -52.86
C GLN A 226 -43.26 -29.51 -54.00
N ALA A 227 -43.63 -30.77 -53.80
CA ALA A 227 -44.51 -31.50 -54.71
C ALA A 227 -45.92 -30.88 -54.74
N PHE A 228 -46.50 -30.70 -55.93
CA PHE A 228 -47.83 -30.08 -56.11
C PHE A 228 -48.90 -31.04 -56.65
N ASP A 229 -48.50 -32.12 -57.33
CA ASP A 229 -49.42 -33.04 -57.99
C ASP A 229 -49.89 -34.16 -57.04
N SER A 230 -51.15 -34.59 -57.17
CA SER A 230 -51.72 -35.70 -56.37
C SER A 230 -50.95 -37.00 -56.61
N GLY A 231 -50.55 -37.67 -55.53
CA GLY A 231 -49.77 -38.93 -55.58
C GLY A 231 -48.28 -38.72 -55.90
N SER A 232 -47.82 -37.48 -56.07
CA SER A 232 -46.42 -37.19 -56.40
C SER A 232 -45.53 -37.06 -55.16
N SER A 233 -44.23 -37.27 -55.36
CA SER A 233 -43.19 -37.04 -54.36
C SER A 233 -42.04 -36.28 -55.00
N MET A 234 -41.34 -35.47 -54.22
CA MET A 234 -40.25 -34.60 -54.67
C MET A 234 -39.09 -34.65 -53.69
N LEU A 235 -37.88 -34.78 -54.21
CA LEU A 235 -36.62 -34.55 -53.50
C LEU A 235 -36.02 -33.23 -54.01
N GLY A 236 -35.62 -32.35 -53.09
CA GLY A 236 -35.04 -31.05 -53.42
C GLY A 236 -33.77 -30.78 -52.60
N VAL A 237 -32.90 -29.94 -53.16
CA VAL A 237 -31.72 -29.40 -52.47
C VAL A 237 -31.75 -27.88 -52.57
N ALA A 238 -31.27 -27.22 -51.53
CA ALA A 238 -31.19 -25.76 -51.48
C ALA A 238 -29.97 -25.31 -50.68
N ALA A 239 -29.49 -24.10 -50.96
CA ALA A 239 -28.42 -23.44 -50.24
C ALA A 239 -28.77 -21.98 -50.01
N ALA A 240 -28.22 -21.38 -48.96
CA ALA A 240 -28.35 -19.96 -48.65
C ALA A 240 -27.09 -19.44 -47.98
N ASP A 241 -26.87 -18.14 -48.09
CA ASP A 241 -25.80 -17.40 -47.41
C ASP A 241 -26.43 -16.33 -46.53
N PHE A 242 -25.90 -16.14 -45.32
CA PHE A 242 -26.30 -15.10 -44.39
C PHE A 242 -25.09 -14.57 -43.65
N ASP A 243 -24.75 -13.30 -43.90
CA ASP A 243 -23.67 -12.61 -43.20
C ASP A 243 -22.32 -13.37 -43.26
N GLY A 244 -22.04 -14.00 -44.41
CA GLY A 244 -20.83 -14.80 -44.64
C GLY A 244 -20.90 -16.26 -44.19
N GLU A 245 -21.99 -16.68 -43.54
CA GLU A 245 -22.23 -18.07 -43.15
C GLU A 245 -23.17 -18.77 -44.14
N GLN A 246 -22.92 -20.06 -44.40
CA GLN A 246 -23.59 -20.82 -45.44
C GLN A 246 -24.46 -21.93 -44.84
N GLY A 247 -25.69 -22.06 -45.34
CA GLY A 247 -26.63 -23.10 -44.97
C GLY A 247 -27.02 -23.95 -46.17
N TYR A 248 -27.15 -25.25 -45.95
CA TYR A 248 -27.51 -26.25 -46.95
C TYR A 248 -28.71 -27.05 -46.44
N ALA A 249 -29.65 -27.39 -47.33
CA ALA A 249 -30.82 -28.17 -47.00
C ALA A 249 -31.10 -29.23 -48.07
N ILE A 250 -31.51 -30.42 -47.63
CA ILE A 250 -32.09 -31.47 -48.47
C ILE A 250 -33.51 -31.75 -47.97
N GLY A 251 -34.48 -31.77 -48.87
CA GLY A 251 -35.89 -31.88 -48.54
C GLY A 251 -36.59 -32.97 -49.31
N TYR A 252 -37.48 -33.69 -48.64
CA TYR A 252 -38.48 -34.56 -49.23
C TYR A 252 -39.87 -33.96 -49.05
N SER A 253 -40.72 -34.04 -50.06
CA SER A 253 -42.14 -33.71 -49.92
C SER A 253 -43.01 -34.66 -50.72
N SER A 254 -44.24 -34.89 -50.26
CA SER A 254 -45.20 -35.78 -50.94
C SER A 254 -46.62 -35.29 -50.73
N VAL A 255 -47.46 -35.50 -51.74
CA VAL A 255 -48.89 -35.20 -51.71
C VAL A 255 -49.65 -36.53 -51.87
N SER A 256 -50.59 -36.82 -50.97
CA SER A 256 -51.36 -38.07 -51.00
C SER A 256 -52.15 -38.21 -52.30
N GLU A 257 -52.51 -39.45 -52.65
CA GLU A 257 -53.57 -39.67 -53.63
C GLU A 257 -54.86 -38.94 -53.19
N GLY A 258 -55.52 -38.26 -54.13
CA GLY A 258 -56.64 -37.36 -53.87
C GLY A 258 -56.25 -35.95 -53.40
N GLY A 259 -54.95 -35.66 -53.21
CA GLY A 259 -54.45 -34.31 -52.96
C GLY A 259 -54.78 -33.71 -51.59
N LYS A 260 -55.25 -34.53 -50.64
CA LYS A 260 -55.77 -34.06 -49.34
C LYS A 260 -54.71 -33.93 -48.27
N TRP A 261 -53.66 -34.76 -48.27
CA TRP A 261 -52.55 -34.65 -47.31
C TRP A 261 -51.26 -34.24 -47.99
N VAL A 262 -50.50 -33.37 -47.33
CA VAL A 262 -49.18 -32.94 -47.79
C VAL A 262 -48.17 -33.13 -46.67
N VAL A 263 -47.08 -33.83 -46.94
CA VAL A 263 -46.00 -34.06 -46.00
C VAL A 263 -44.73 -33.41 -46.54
N ARG A 264 -43.96 -32.77 -45.67
CA ARG A 264 -42.60 -32.28 -45.96
C ARG A 264 -41.66 -32.72 -44.85
N ALA A 265 -40.46 -33.10 -45.21
CA ALA A 265 -39.36 -33.35 -44.29
C ALA A 265 -38.09 -32.73 -44.87
N ALA A 266 -37.21 -32.21 -44.03
CA ALA A 266 -35.95 -31.64 -44.45
C ALA A 266 -34.85 -31.94 -43.44
N GLY A 267 -33.63 -32.12 -43.94
CA GLY A 267 -32.39 -32.10 -43.18
C GLY A 267 -31.52 -30.93 -43.62
N THR A 268 -30.76 -30.36 -42.70
CA THR A 268 -29.89 -29.22 -42.94
C THR A 268 -28.49 -29.45 -42.41
N ALA A 269 -27.53 -28.78 -43.03
CA ALA A 269 -26.15 -28.62 -42.58
C ALA A 269 -25.72 -27.16 -42.78
N ASN A 270 -24.66 -26.71 -42.12
CA ASN A 270 -24.09 -25.37 -42.35
C ASN A 270 -22.56 -25.32 -42.20
N SER A 271 -21.99 -24.17 -42.56
CA SER A 271 -20.55 -23.84 -42.46
C SER A 271 -19.97 -23.94 -41.05
N GLN A 272 -20.81 -23.90 -40.01
CA GLN A 272 -20.42 -24.09 -38.60
C GLN A 272 -20.57 -25.54 -38.13
N GLU A 273 -20.68 -26.47 -39.08
CA GLU A 273 -20.80 -27.92 -38.87
C GLU A 273 -21.99 -28.31 -37.97
N LYS A 274 -23.07 -27.51 -37.99
CA LYS A 274 -24.32 -27.83 -37.29
C LYS A 274 -25.34 -28.42 -38.24
N PHE A 275 -26.06 -29.41 -37.74
CA PHE A 275 -27.07 -30.15 -38.49
C PHE A 275 -28.43 -30.00 -37.83
N GLY A 276 -29.48 -29.96 -38.63
CA GLY A 276 -30.86 -29.91 -38.16
C GLY A 276 -31.75 -30.82 -39.00
N VAL A 277 -32.88 -31.23 -38.43
CA VAL A 277 -33.93 -31.95 -39.16
C VAL A 277 -35.28 -31.43 -38.73
N GLY A 278 -36.24 -31.43 -39.65
CA GLY A 278 -37.62 -31.02 -39.36
C GLY A 278 -38.60 -31.69 -40.33
N ALA A 279 -39.83 -31.89 -39.89
CA ALA A 279 -40.91 -32.40 -40.73
C ALA A 279 -42.24 -31.75 -40.37
N GLY A 280 -43.15 -31.69 -41.33
CA GLY A 280 -44.49 -31.13 -41.18
C GLY A 280 -45.50 -31.86 -42.05
N ILE A 281 -46.75 -31.87 -41.60
CA ILE A 281 -47.89 -32.44 -42.31
C ILE A 281 -49.03 -31.40 -42.35
N GLY A 282 -49.72 -31.32 -43.47
CA GLY A 282 -50.90 -30.46 -43.66
C GLY A 282 -52.04 -31.20 -44.31
N TYR A 283 -53.27 -30.88 -43.92
CA TYR A 283 -54.50 -31.35 -44.56
C TYR A 283 -55.14 -30.22 -45.36
N ARG A 284 -55.47 -30.47 -46.63
CA ARG A 284 -56.13 -29.50 -47.51
C ARG A 284 -57.62 -29.83 -47.59
N TRP A 285 -58.45 -29.00 -46.97
CA TRP A 285 -59.90 -29.04 -47.16
C TRP A 285 -60.34 -27.99 -48.19
N GLY A 286 -61.42 -28.33 -48.89
CA GLY A 286 -61.91 -27.68 -50.11
C GLY A 286 -62.78 -28.67 -50.86
#